data_AF-A0A3M4ALP2-F1
#
_entry.id   AF-A0A3M4ALP2-F1
#
_cell.length_a   1.000
_cell.length_b   1.000
_cell.length_c   1.000
_cell.angle_alpha   90.00
_cell.angle_beta   90.00
_cell.angle_gamma   90.00
#
_symmetry.space_group_name_H-M   'P 1'
#
loop_
_entity.id
_entity.type
_entity.pdbx_description
1 polymer ?
#
loop_
_entity_poly.entity_id
_entity_poly.type
_entity_poly.pdbx_seq_one_letter_code
_entity_poly.pdbx_strand_id
1 'polypeptide(L)'
;MVITATNRFVTAPIVARLGIETLLATECEMVDGRYTGRTTGIPCFREGKVTRLNQWLGDNAFSLEDSYFYSDSMNDLPLLEQVANPVAVDPDARLRAEADQRGWPVITLRS
;
A
#
# COMPACT_ATOMS: atom_id res chain seq x y z
N MET A 1 2.29 8.86 -2.21
CA MET A 1 2.89 7.79 -1.38
C MET A 1 2.64 6.44 -2.03
N VAL A 2 3.55 5.47 -1.86
CA VAL A 2 3.32 4.06 -2.20
C VAL A 2 3.33 3.21 -0.92
N ILE A 3 2.35 2.32 -0.77
CA ILE A 3 2.31 1.31 0.30
C ILE A 3 2.20 -0.10 -0.29
N THR A 4 3.16 -0.96 0.01
CA THR A 4 3.32 -2.23 -0.70
C THR A 4 3.89 -3.34 0.19
N ALA A 5 3.46 -4.57 -0.06
CA ALA A 5 3.97 -5.75 0.65
C ALA A 5 5.38 -6.13 0.18
N THR A 6 5.72 -5.82 -1.07
CA THR A 6 7.06 -6.07 -1.62
C THR A 6 8.09 -5.29 -0.81
N ASN A 7 9.23 -5.91 -0.56
CA ASN A 7 10.24 -5.30 0.30
C ASN A 7 10.84 -4.00 -0.27
N ARG A 8 11.38 -3.17 0.62
CA ARG A 8 11.98 -1.88 0.28
C ARG A 8 13.12 -2.01 -0.73
N PHE A 9 13.95 -3.04 -0.60
CA PHE A 9 15.10 -3.23 -1.49
C PHE A 9 14.70 -3.30 -2.96
N VAL A 10 13.62 -4.04 -3.27
CA VAL A 10 13.09 -4.14 -4.64
C VAL A 10 12.33 -2.89 -5.06
N THR A 11 11.56 -2.29 -4.15
CA THR A 11 10.58 -1.24 -4.50
C THR A 11 11.15 0.18 -4.49
N ALA A 12 12.13 0.49 -3.65
CA ALA A 12 12.67 1.83 -3.51
C ALA A 12 13.20 2.43 -4.82
N PRO A 13 13.97 1.70 -5.67
CA PRO A 13 14.44 2.25 -6.94
C PRO A 13 13.31 2.60 -7.91
N ILE A 14 12.23 1.82 -7.91
CA ILE A 14 11.06 2.04 -8.77
C ILE A 14 10.34 3.32 -8.34
N VAL A 15 10.05 3.43 -7.05
CA VAL A 15 9.34 4.56 -6.46
C VAL A 15 10.13 5.87 -6.62
N ALA A 16 11.45 5.81 -6.44
CA ALA A 16 12.33 6.95 -6.69
C ALA A 16 12.30 7.39 -8.17
N ARG A 17 12.29 6.45 -9.11
CA ARG A 17 12.20 6.76 -10.55
C ARG A 17 10.87 7.41 -10.94
N LEU A 18 9.81 7.14 -10.18
CA LEU A 18 8.49 7.77 -10.34
C LEU A 18 8.38 9.13 -9.64
N GLY A 19 9.43 9.60 -8.95
CA GLY A 19 9.41 10.88 -8.24
C GLY A 19 8.51 10.88 -6.99
N ILE A 20 8.20 9.71 -6.44
CA ILE A 20 7.36 9.59 -5.25
C ILE A 20 8.27 9.56 -4.01
N GLU A 21 8.06 10.50 -3.09
CA GLU A 21 8.94 10.67 -1.93
C GLU A 21 8.68 9.63 -0.83
N THR A 22 7.41 9.27 -0.61
CA THR A 22 7.02 8.42 0.52
C THR A 22 6.80 6.97 0.09
N LEU A 23 7.54 6.05 0.72
CA LEU A 23 7.42 4.60 0.55
C LEU A 23 7.26 3.88 1.89
N LEU A 24 6.12 3.21 2.07
CA LEU A 24 5.86 2.25 3.14
C LEU A 24 5.93 0.83 2.56
N ALA A 25 7.07 0.18 2.71
CA ALA A 25 7.33 -1.17 2.19
C ALA A 25 7.68 -2.14 3.32
N THR A 26 7.66 -3.45 3.08
CA THR A 26 8.20 -4.40 4.06
C THR A 26 9.71 -4.19 4.22
N GLU A 27 10.20 -4.05 5.45
CA GLU A 27 11.64 -3.89 5.73
C GLU A 27 12.32 -5.27 5.87
N CYS A 28 13.50 -5.42 5.27
CA CYS A 28 14.31 -6.62 5.39
C CYS A 28 15.38 -6.43 6.45
N GLU A 29 15.57 -7.44 7.31
CA GLU A 29 16.63 -7.41 8.31
C GLU A 29 18.00 -7.51 7.64
N MET A 30 18.90 -6.63 8.07
CA MET A 30 20.31 -6.67 7.69
C MET A 30 21.18 -6.78 8.94
N VAL A 31 22.11 -7.73 8.90
CA VAL A 31 23.14 -7.92 9.91
C VAL A 31 24.47 -7.96 9.18
N ASP A 32 25.44 -7.17 9.61
CA ASP A 32 26.78 -7.07 9.03
C ASP A 32 26.77 -6.86 7.49
N GLY A 33 25.87 -6.00 7.02
CA GLY A 33 25.72 -5.66 5.61
C GLY A 33 25.09 -6.75 4.74
N ARG A 34 24.50 -7.79 5.33
CA ARG A 34 23.87 -8.91 4.62
C ARG A 34 22.42 -9.10 5.04
N TYR A 35 21.56 -9.43 4.07
CA TYR A 35 20.18 -9.82 4.36
C TYR A 35 20.15 -11.17 5.08
N THR A 36 19.41 -11.24 6.19
CA THR A 36 19.28 -12.47 6.97
C THR A 36 18.17 -13.39 6.44
N GLY A 37 17.34 -12.88 5.53
CA GLY A 37 16.12 -13.54 5.06
C GLY A 37 14.88 -13.27 5.93
N ARG A 38 15.04 -12.58 7.06
CA ARG A 38 13.91 -12.15 7.92
C ARG A 38 13.44 -10.75 7.58
N THR A 39 12.21 -10.43 7.99
CA THR A 39 11.68 -9.06 7.96
C THR A 39 11.90 -8.36 9.30
N THR A 40 11.94 -7.04 9.31
CA THR A 40 11.97 -6.22 10.53
C THR A 40 10.70 -5.39 10.67
N GLY A 41 10.27 -5.16 11.91
CA GLY A 41 9.07 -4.38 12.18
C GLY A 41 7.80 -5.07 11.68
N ILE A 42 6.75 -4.27 11.44
CA ILE A 42 5.45 -4.76 10.97
C ILE A 42 5.50 -4.90 9.44
N PRO A 43 5.29 -6.10 8.88
CA PRO A 43 5.23 -6.28 7.43
C PRO A 43 4.06 -5.48 6.82
N CYS A 44 4.27 -4.91 5.64
CA CYS A 44 3.24 -4.15 4.93
C CYS A 44 2.26 -5.07 4.18
N PHE A 45 1.58 -5.96 4.91
CA PHE A 45 0.62 -6.91 4.35
C PHE A 45 -0.72 -6.85 5.09
N ARG A 46 -1.83 -6.74 4.33
CA ARG A 46 -3.19 -6.61 4.87
C ARG A 46 -3.30 -5.56 5.98
N GLU A 47 -3.73 -5.93 7.18
CA GLU A 47 -3.85 -5.05 8.35
C GLU A 47 -2.52 -4.42 8.75
N GLY A 48 -1.39 -5.08 8.45
CA GLY A 48 -0.06 -4.51 8.63
C GLY A 48 0.15 -3.23 7.82
N LYS A 49 -0.48 -3.12 6.63
CA LYS A 49 -0.45 -1.87 5.86
C LYS A 49 -1.20 -0.74 6.57
N VAL A 50 -2.37 -1.02 7.13
CA VAL A 50 -3.15 -0.05 7.92
C VAL A 50 -2.34 0.44 9.11
N THR A 51 -1.73 -0.47 9.87
CA THR A 51 -0.91 -0.10 11.03
C THR A 51 0.28 0.78 10.62
N ARG A 52 0.95 0.45 9.52
CA ARG A 52 2.08 1.23 8.99
C ARG A 52 1.65 2.61 8.49
N LEU A 53 0.47 2.70 7.85
CA LEU A 53 -0.12 3.97 7.42
C LEU A 53 -0.41 4.86 8.64
N ASN A 54 -1.11 4.33 9.66
CA ASN A 54 -1.48 5.10 10.84
C ASN A 54 -0.27 5.57 11.65
N GLN A 55 0.79 4.74 11.73
CA GLN A 55 2.08 5.17 12.30
C GLN A 55 2.66 6.36 11.53
N TRP A 56 2.72 6.27 10.21
CA TRP A 56 3.23 7.34 9.37
C TRP A 56 2.40 8.63 9.48
N LEU A 57 1.07 8.54 9.50
CA LEU A 57 0.18 9.70 9.67
C LEU A 57 0.42 10.39 11.01
N GLY A 58 0.57 9.61 12.10
CA GLY A 58 0.86 10.13 13.44
C GLY A 58 2.20 10.87 13.52
N ASP A 59 3.22 10.36 12.83
CA ASP A 59 4.56 10.95 12.82
C ASP A 59 4.66 12.22 11.94
N ASN A 60 3.76 12.39 10.97
CA ASN A 60 3.87 13.42 9.94
C ASN A 60 2.70 14.44 9.94
N ALA A 61 1.77 14.34 10.91
CA ALA A 61 0.61 15.24 11.07
C ALA A 61 -0.27 15.38 9.80
N PHE A 62 -0.37 14.32 8.99
CA PHE A 62 -1.28 14.26 7.84
C PHE A 62 -2.61 13.60 8.23
N SER A 63 -3.69 13.96 7.54
CA SER A 63 -4.99 13.29 7.64
C SER A 63 -5.28 12.50 6.36
N LEU A 64 -6.25 11.58 6.44
CA LEU A 64 -6.82 10.88 5.28
C LEU A 64 -8.02 11.63 4.68
N GLU A 65 -8.27 12.86 5.11
CA GLU A 65 -9.31 13.70 4.51
C GLU A 65 -8.95 13.96 3.04
N ASP A 66 -9.93 13.77 2.16
CA ASP A 66 -9.77 13.86 0.69
C ASP A 66 -8.66 12.95 0.11
N SER A 67 -8.31 11.88 0.83
CA SER A 67 -7.32 10.91 0.36
C SER A 67 -7.87 9.98 -0.72
N TYR A 68 -7.01 9.59 -1.65
CA TYR A 68 -7.29 8.59 -2.66
C TYR A 68 -6.41 7.36 -2.44
N PHE A 69 -6.97 6.18 -2.65
CA PHE A 69 -6.20 4.93 -2.62
C PHE A 69 -6.56 4.03 -3.79
N TYR A 70 -5.52 3.55 -4.48
CA TYR A 70 -5.61 2.76 -5.69
C TYR A 70 -5.04 1.37 -5.40
N SER A 71 -5.81 0.32 -5.64
CA SER A 71 -5.32 -1.07 -5.49
C SER A 71 -6.02 -2.02 -6.45
N ASP A 72 -5.30 -3.09 -6.80
CA ASP A 72 -5.78 -4.21 -7.61
C ASP A 72 -6.16 -5.44 -6.76
N SER A 73 -5.86 -5.44 -5.46
CA SER A 73 -5.96 -6.64 -4.62
C SER A 73 -6.91 -6.50 -3.45
N MET A 74 -7.72 -7.55 -3.22
CA MET A 74 -8.57 -7.69 -2.04
C MET A 74 -7.78 -7.66 -0.72
N ASN A 75 -6.47 -7.95 -0.75
CA ASN A 75 -5.62 -7.83 0.45
C ASN A 75 -5.54 -6.39 0.97
N ASP A 76 -5.85 -5.40 0.13
CA ASP A 76 -5.82 -3.99 0.49
C ASP A 76 -7.19 -3.42 0.84
N LEU A 77 -8.22 -4.26 0.92
CA LEU A 77 -9.55 -3.83 1.37
C LEU A 77 -9.49 -3.01 2.67
N PRO A 78 -8.75 -3.41 3.73
CA PRO A 78 -8.69 -2.61 4.95
C PRO A 78 -8.16 -1.18 4.76
N LEU A 79 -7.34 -0.93 3.73
CA LEU A 79 -6.89 0.43 3.39
C LEU A 79 -7.91 1.18 2.54
N LEU A 80 -8.51 0.51 1.56
CA LEU A 80 -9.57 1.09 0.74
C LEU A 80 -10.74 1.58 1.60
N GLU A 81 -11.04 0.87 2.69
CA GLU A 81 -12.08 1.27 3.64
C GLU A 81 -11.74 2.51 4.49
N GLN A 82 -10.48 2.95 4.52
CA GLN A 82 -10.04 4.08 5.36
C GLN A 82 -9.91 5.41 4.63
N VAL A 83 -9.85 5.38 3.30
CA VAL A 83 -9.68 6.61 2.50
C VAL A 83 -11.03 7.20 2.09
N ALA A 84 -11.04 8.50 1.80
CA ALA A 84 -12.24 9.19 1.33
C ALA A 84 -12.65 8.72 -0.08
N ASN A 85 -11.67 8.47 -0.94
CA ASN A 85 -11.89 8.17 -2.36
C ASN A 85 -11.18 6.85 -2.76
N PRO A 86 -11.74 5.67 -2.43
CA PRO A 86 -11.19 4.38 -2.85
C PRO A 86 -11.41 4.14 -4.34
N VAL A 87 -10.40 3.59 -5.03
CA VAL A 87 -10.46 3.25 -6.45
C VAL A 87 -9.86 1.85 -6.68
N ALA A 88 -10.64 0.97 -7.28
CA ALA A 88 -10.19 -0.35 -7.69
C ALA A 88 -9.55 -0.29 -9.09
N VAL A 89 -8.29 -0.71 -9.23
CA VAL A 89 -7.52 -0.64 -10.48
C VAL A 89 -7.19 -2.02 -10.95
N ASP A 90 -7.69 -2.43 -12.12
CA ASP A 90 -7.51 -3.79 -12.64
C ASP A 90 -7.78 -4.89 -11.59
N PRO A 91 -8.88 -4.81 -10.81
CA PRO A 91 -9.03 -5.57 -9.57
C PRO A 91 -9.16 -7.07 -9.79
N ASP A 92 -8.68 -7.85 -8.81
CA ASP A 92 -9.02 -9.27 -8.69
C ASP A 92 -10.54 -9.46 -8.55
N ALA A 93 -11.03 -10.68 -8.82
CA ALA A 93 -12.46 -10.96 -8.84
C ALA A 93 -13.17 -10.65 -7.51
N ARG A 94 -12.47 -10.76 -6.37
CA ARG A 94 -13.05 -10.50 -5.05
C ARG A 94 -13.14 -9.00 -4.81
N LEU A 95 -12.08 -8.26 -5.11
CA LEU A 95 -12.10 -6.80 -5.00
C LEU A 95 -13.10 -6.18 -5.99
N ARG A 96 -13.24 -6.75 -7.18
CA ARG A 96 -14.25 -6.32 -8.15
C ARG A 96 -15.67 -6.42 -7.59
N ALA A 97 -16.02 -7.57 -7.01
CA ALA A 97 -17.33 -7.77 -6.40
C ALA A 97 -17.59 -6.77 -5.26
N GLU A 98 -16.58 -6.51 -4.43
CA GLU A 98 -16.66 -5.52 -3.35
C GLU A 98 -16.86 -4.10 -3.88
N ALA A 99 -16.08 -3.71 -4.90
CA ALA A 99 -16.18 -2.41 -5.53
C ALA A 99 -17.57 -2.20 -6.17
N ASP A 100 -18.09 -3.20 -6.88
CA ASP A 100 -19.42 -3.18 -7.47
C ASP A 100 -20.52 -3.06 -6.39
N GLN A 101 -20.38 -3.78 -5.27
CA GLN A 101 -21.31 -3.70 -4.13
C GLN A 101 -21.33 -2.32 -3.47
N ARG A 102 -20.17 -1.68 -3.34
CA ARG A 102 -20.02 -0.38 -2.66
C ARG A 102 -20.13 0.83 -3.60
N GLY A 103 -20.24 0.60 -4.90
CA GLY A 103 -20.21 1.65 -5.91
C GLY A 103 -18.87 2.37 -6.02
N TRP A 104 -17.77 1.68 -5.70
CA TRP A 104 -16.43 2.24 -5.86
C TRP A 104 -16.04 2.32 -7.35
N PRO A 105 -15.35 3.38 -7.79
CA PRO A 105 -14.81 3.45 -9.14
C PRO A 105 -13.89 2.26 -9.45
N VAL A 106 -14.13 1.64 -10.60
CA VAL A 106 -13.26 0.60 -11.17
C VAL A 106 -12.63 1.16 -12.45
N ILE A 107 -11.31 1.14 -12.54
CA ILE A 107 -10.56 1.57 -13.73
C ILE A 107 -9.64 0.44 -14.22
N THR A 108 -9.22 0.54 -15.48
CA THR A 108 -8.18 -0.33 -16.06
C THR A 108 -7.05 0.54 -16.59
N LEU A 109 -5.80 0.14 -16.32
CA LEU A 109 -4.60 0.81 -16.81
C LEU A 109 -3.81 -0.06 -17.80
N ARG A 110 -4.37 -1.22 -18.16
CA ARG A 110 -3.82 -2.10 -19.19
C ARG A 110 -4.27 -1.60 -20.57
N SER A 111 -3.30 -1.38 -21.46
CA SER A 111 -3.50 -1.02 -22.87
C SER A 111 -3.61 -2.26 -23.75
#